data_AF-A0A800D6H5-F1
#
_entry.id   AF-A0A800D6H5-F1
#
_cell.length_a   1.000
_cell.length_b   1.000
_cell.length_c   1.000
_cell.angle_alpha   90.00
_cell.angle_beta   90.00
_cell.angle_gamma   90.00
#
_symmetry.space_group_name_H-M   'P 1'
#
loop_
_entity.id
_entity.type
_entity.pdbx_description
1 polymer ?
#
loop_
_entity_poly.entity_id
_entity_poly.type
_entity_poly.pdbx_seq_one_letter_code
_entity_poly.pdbx_strand_id
1 'polypeptide(L)'
;MGLGGAWLLIRRGDAGSTVTEIQLAPVSQLPEKVRRAPPVVQEAYRFAIANPEILSKLPCYCGCGGIGHRSDLDCFIEEFKPDGSIVFGYHAFG
;
A
#
# COMPACT_ATOMS: atom_id res chain seq x y z
N MET A 1 -9.92 3.36 -54.82
CA MET A 1 -10.44 4.58 -54.17
C MET A 1 -11.82 4.20 -53.62
N GLY A 2 -12.04 3.62 -52.45
CA GLY A 2 -11.35 3.66 -51.17
C GLY A 2 -12.41 4.09 -50.13
N LEU A 3 -13.33 3.20 -49.73
CA LEU A 3 -14.30 3.46 -48.66
C LEU A 3 -14.71 2.16 -47.94
N GLY A 4 -14.54 2.15 -46.63
CA GLY A 4 -15.42 1.44 -45.71
C GLY A 4 -15.00 0.04 -45.26
N GLY A 5 -13.84 -0.10 -44.61
CA GLY A 5 -13.55 -1.28 -43.80
C GLY A 5 -14.59 -1.40 -42.67
N ALA A 6 -15.39 -2.46 -42.72
CA ALA A 6 -16.28 -2.87 -41.64
C ALA A 6 -15.41 -3.42 -40.48
N TRP A 7 -14.88 -2.50 -39.68
CA TRP A 7 -14.16 -2.84 -38.46
C TRP A 7 -15.18 -3.14 -37.34
N LEU A 8 -15.20 -4.41 -36.94
CA LEU A 8 -15.34 -4.83 -35.55
C LEU A 8 -16.69 -4.55 -34.85
N LEU A 9 -17.70 -5.39 -35.11
CA LEU A 9 -18.76 -5.65 -34.13
C LEU A 9 -18.43 -6.92 -33.34
N ILE A 10 -17.47 -6.81 -32.41
CA ILE A 10 -17.33 -7.78 -31.32
C ILE A 10 -17.78 -7.10 -30.03
N ARG A 11 -18.67 -7.82 -29.36
CA ARG A 11 -19.54 -7.43 -28.26
C ARG A 11 -18.82 -6.77 -27.08
N ARG A 12 -19.53 -5.79 -26.50
CA ARG A 12 -19.43 -5.33 -25.10
C ARG A 12 -19.01 -6.46 -24.16
N GLY A 13 -17.87 -6.31 -23.52
CA GLY A 13 -17.57 -6.94 -22.24
C GLY A 13 -17.95 -5.97 -21.12
N ASP A 14 -19.21 -6.02 -20.68
CA ASP A 14 -19.55 -5.58 -19.31
C ASP A 14 -19.16 -6.73 -18.38
N ALA A 15 -18.02 -6.60 -17.74
CA ALA A 15 -17.68 -7.34 -16.53
C ALA A 15 -17.05 -6.33 -15.58
N GLY A 16 -17.90 -5.73 -14.74
CA GLY A 16 -17.47 -4.84 -13.67
C GLY A 16 -16.57 -5.58 -12.68
N SER A 17 -15.28 -5.64 -12.97
CA SER A 17 -14.27 -5.59 -11.91
C SER A 17 -14.18 -4.13 -11.49
N THR A 18 -14.82 -3.79 -10.37
CA THR A 18 -14.42 -2.58 -9.67
C THR A 18 -12.98 -2.80 -9.24
N VAL A 19 -12.03 -2.20 -9.96
CA VAL A 19 -10.67 -2.03 -9.45
C VAL A 19 -10.84 -1.17 -8.21
N THR A 20 -10.70 -1.77 -7.03
CA THR A 20 -10.67 -1.03 -5.77
C THR A 20 -9.50 -0.08 -5.87
N GLU A 21 -9.77 1.21 -5.97
CA GLU A 21 -8.74 2.24 -5.98
C GLU A 21 -8.01 2.20 -4.63
N ILE A 22 -6.70 1.99 -4.67
CA ILE A 22 -5.87 1.87 -3.47
C ILE A 22 -5.70 3.26 -2.85
N GLN A 23 -6.13 3.39 -1.60
CA GLN A 23 -6.04 4.65 -0.86
C GLN A 23 -4.68 4.80 -0.17
N LEU A 24 -4.18 6.03 -0.12
CA LEU A 24 -2.96 6.40 0.59
C LEU A 24 -3.26 7.44 1.66
N ALA A 25 -2.69 7.28 2.84
CA ALA A 25 -2.75 8.28 3.90
C ALA A 25 -2.14 9.62 3.43
N PRO A 26 -2.54 10.78 3.97
CA PRO A 26 -1.92 12.06 3.64
C PRO A 26 -0.48 12.13 4.17
N VAL A 27 0.38 12.88 3.48
CA VAL A 27 1.80 13.09 3.89
C VAL A 27 1.90 13.72 5.29
N SER A 28 0.89 14.48 5.73
CA SER A 28 0.83 15.08 7.06
C SER A 28 0.79 14.06 8.21
N GLN A 29 0.37 12.82 7.95
CA GLN A 29 0.40 11.75 8.96
C GLN A 29 1.76 11.04 9.07
N LEU A 30 2.69 11.30 8.14
CA LEU A 30 4.02 10.70 8.18
C LEU A 30 4.89 11.36 9.25
N PRO A 31 5.73 10.60 9.98
CA PRO A 31 6.73 11.18 10.87
C PRO A 31 7.81 11.92 10.05
N GLU A 32 8.48 12.89 10.66
CA GLU A 32 9.47 13.75 9.98
C GLU A 32 10.58 12.96 9.27
N LYS A 33 11.04 11.85 9.85
CA LYS A 33 12.04 10.96 9.23
C LYS A 33 11.54 10.40 7.89
N VAL A 34 10.28 10.00 7.81
CA VAL A 34 9.68 9.44 6.59
C VAL A 34 9.39 10.55 5.58
N ARG A 35 8.94 11.74 6.01
CA ARG A 35 8.74 12.88 5.10
C ARG A 35 9.98 13.30 4.32
N ARG A 36 11.17 13.02 4.86
CA ARG A 36 12.47 13.28 4.21
C ARG A 36 13.04 12.08 3.43
N ALA A 37 12.34 10.95 3.42
CA ALA A 37 12.76 9.76 2.70
C ALA A 37 12.44 9.87 1.20
N PRO A 38 13.03 9.01 0.34
CA PRO A 38 12.65 8.94 -1.06
C PRO A 38 11.13 8.71 -1.24
N PRO A 39 10.52 9.18 -2.34
CA PRO A 39 9.07 9.08 -2.56
C PRO A 39 8.50 7.68 -2.40
N VAL A 40 9.23 6.65 -2.86
CA VAL A 40 8.81 5.25 -2.71
C VAL A 40 8.68 4.81 -1.25
N VAL A 41 9.55 5.29 -0.36
CA VAL A 41 9.46 5.00 1.06
C VAL A 41 8.25 5.73 1.65
N GLN A 42 8.05 7.00 1.28
CA GLN A 42 6.86 7.75 1.72
C GLN A 42 5.56 7.05 1.31
N GLU A 43 5.45 6.61 0.06
CA GLU A 43 4.28 5.88 -0.46
C GLU A 43 4.04 4.57 0.29
N ALA A 44 5.08 3.79 0.58
CA ALA A 44 4.96 2.55 1.34
C ALA A 44 4.39 2.79 2.75
N TYR A 45 4.86 3.80 3.48
CA TYR A 45 4.28 4.16 4.78
C TYR A 45 2.85 4.68 4.65
N ARG A 46 2.56 5.49 3.63
CA ARG A 46 1.20 5.99 3.40
C ARG A 46 0.23 4.86 3.10
N PHE A 47 0.68 3.84 2.37
CA PHE A 47 -0.07 2.62 2.09
C PHE A 47 -0.29 1.82 3.38
N ALA A 48 0.75 1.63 4.20
CA ALA A 48 0.67 0.89 5.45
C ALA A 48 -0.32 1.50 6.46
N ILE A 49 -0.37 2.84 6.54
CA ILE A 49 -1.34 3.55 7.37
C ILE A 49 -2.77 3.37 6.86
N ALA A 50 -2.98 3.46 5.53
CA ALA A 50 -4.32 3.43 4.94
C ALA A 50 -4.90 2.02 4.74
N ASN A 51 -4.04 0.99 4.68
CA ASN A 51 -4.44 -0.39 4.36
C ASN A 51 -3.77 -1.42 5.30
N PRO A 52 -3.80 -1.24 6.64
CA PRO A 52 -3.13 -2.13 7.58
C PRO A 52 -3.66 -3.57 7.54
N GLU A 53 -4.93 -3.75 7.17
CA GLU A 53 -5.57 -5.06 6.99
C GLU A 53 -5.04 -5.84 5.79
N ILE A 54 -4.49 -5.15 4.79
CA ILE A 54 -3.82 -5.79 3.66
C ILE A 54 -2.44 -6.28 4.12
N LEU A 55 -1.62 -5.39 4.67
CA LEU A 55 -0.26 -5.72 5.08
C LEU A 55 -0.20 -6.73 6.23
N SER A 56 -1.17 -6.73 7.14
CA SER A 56 -1.23 -7.72 8.23
C SER A 56 -1.46 -9.16 7.76
N LYS A 57 -1.95 -9.34 6.52
CA LYS A 57 -2.14 -10.66 5.88
C LYS A 57 -0.93 -11.08 5.04
N LEU A 58 -0.01 -10.16 4.75
CA LEU A 58 1.18 -10.45 3.97
C LEU A 58 2.29 -10.93 4.91
N PRO A 59 2.90 -12.10 4.63
CA PRO A 59 3.98 -12.63 5.45
C PRO A 59 5.24 -11.78 5.35
N CYS A 60 5.91 -11.55 6.49
CA CYS A 60 7.20 -10.87 6.54
C CYS A 60 8.33 -11.82 6.13
N TYR A 61 9.14 -11.42 5.14
CA TYR A 61 10.28 -12.19 4.65
C TYR A 61 11.64 -11.67 5.13
N CYS A 62 11.67 -10.72 6.07
CA CYS A 62 12.91 -10.14 6.60
C CYS A 62 13.69 -11.08 7.54
N GLY A 63 13.13 -12.23 7.92
CA GLY A 63 13.75 -13.16 8.88
C GLY A 63 13.65 -12.73 10.35
N CYS A 64 12.90 -11.68 10.67
CA CYS A 64 12.73 -11.13 12.02
C CYS A 64 11.60 -11.77 12.85
N GLY A 65 11.03 -12.89 12.40
CA GLY A 65 9.96 -13.57 13.16
C GLY A 65 10.37 -14.00 14.57
N GLY A 66 11.66 -14.29 14.78
CA GLY A 66 12.20 -14.68 16.09
C GLY A 66 12.17 -13.58 17.17
N ILE A 67 11.98 -12.32 16.77
CA ILE A 67 11.85 -11.17 17.70
C ILE A 67 10.40 -10.67 17.80
N GLY A 68 9.45 -11.40 17.23
CA GLY A 68 8.01 -11.13 17.41
C GLY A 68 7.31 -10.44 16.25
N HIS A 69 7.99 -10.17 15.12
CA HIS A 69 7.34 -9.62 13.92
C HIS A 69 6.50 -10.71 13.23
N ARG A 70 5.34 -10.32 12.71
CA ARG A 70 4.27 -11.23 12.27
C ARG A 70 3.92 -11.10 10.80
N SER A 71 4.10 -9.91 10.21
CA SER A 71 3.61 -9.56 8.88
C SER A 71 4.38 -8.39 8.28
N ASP A 72 4.17 -8.10 7.00
CA ASP A 72 4.75 -6.92 6.34
C ASP A 72 4.33 -5.61 7.01
N LEU A 73 3.22 -5.58 7.76
CA LEU A 73 2.80 -4.40 8.52
C LEU A 73 3.87 -3.98 9.55
N ASP A 74 4.54 -4.95 10.18
CA ASP A 74 5.53 -4.71 11.23
C ASP A 74 6.82 -4.04 10.69
N CYS A 75 6.99 -3.97 9.36
CA CYS A 75 8.05 -3.18 8.74
C CYS A 75 7.83 -1.67 8.91
N PHE A 76 6.57 -1.24 9.07
CA PHE A 76 6.14 0.16 9.02
C PHE A 76 5.49 0.63 10.33
N ILE A 77 4.68 -0.22 10.97
CA ILE A 77 3.89 0.13 12.16
C ILE A 77 4.18 -0.86 13.28
N GLU A 78 4.62 -0.35 14.42
CA GLU A 78 4.79 -1.14 15.65
C GLU A 78 3.46 -1.23 16.43
N GLU A 79 2.71 -0.13 16.49
CA GLU A 79 1.47 -0.06 17.26
C GLU A 79 0.52 1.02 16.73
N PHE A 80 -0.77 0.70 16.66
CA PHE A 80 -1.86 1.68 16.61
C PHE A 80 -2.41 1.88 18.02
N LYS A 81 -2.20 3.07 18.60
CA LYS A 81 -2.60 3.35 19.98
C LYS A 81 -4.10 3.64 20.10
N PRO A 82 -4.70 3.44 21.31
CA PRO A 82 -6.12 3.74 21.53
C PRO A 82 -6.52 5.21 21.30
N ASP A 83 -5.58 6.15 21.40
CA ASP A 83 -5.78 7.57 21.15
C ASP A 83 -5.69 7.95 19.65
N GLY A 84 -5.49 6.96 18.77
CA GLY A 84 -5.33 7.14 17.33
C GLY A 84 -3.92 7.53 16.89
N SER A 85 -2.96 7.68 17.81
CA SER A 85 -1.56 7.88 17.44
C SER A 85 -0.91 6.56 16.99
N ILE A 86 0.14 6.68 16.16
CA ILE A 86 0.82 5.54 15.54
C ILE A 86 2.27 5.51 16.02
N VAL A 87 2.73 4.35 16.49
CA VAL A 87 4.15 4.07 16.71
C VAL A 87 4.71 3.48 15.42
N PHE A 88 5.65 4.18 14.80
CA PHE A 88 6.22 3.81 13.51
C PHE A 88 7.47 2.95 13.67
N GLY A 89 7.47 1.81 12.99
CA GLY A 89 8.68 1.02 12.73
C GLY A 89 9.51 1.67 11.63
N TYR A 90 10.81 1.37 11.59
CA TYR A 90 11.76 1.98 10.63
C TYR A 90 12.54 0.97 9.77
N HIS A 91 12.09 -0.29 9.70
CA HIS A 91 12.78 -1.34 8.94
C HIS A 91 12.77 -1.11 7.43
N ALA A 92 11.75 -0.43 6.89
CA ALA A 92 11.67 -0.12 5.46
C ALA A 92 12.78 0.84 4.94
N PHE A 93 13.68 1.30 5.81
CA PHE A 93 14.87 2.08 5.43
C PHE A 93 16.10 1.23 5.09
N GLY A 94 16.09 -0.07 5.39
CA GLY A 94 17.26 -0.96 5.33
C GLY A 94 17.84 -1.25 6.70
#